data_AF-A0A960Y2V7-F1
#
_entry.id   AF-A0A960Y2V7-F1
#
_cell.length_a   1.000
_cell.length_b   1.000
_cell.length_c   1.000
_cell.angle_alpha   90.00
_cell.angle_beta   90.00
_cell.angle_gamma   90.00
#
_symmetry.space_group_name_H-M   'P 1'
#
loop_
_entity.id
_entity.type
_entity.pdbx_description
1 polymer ?
#
loop_
_entity_poly.entity_id
_entity_poly.type
_entity_poly.pdbx_seq_one_letter_code
_entity_poly.pdbx_strand_id
1 'polypeptide(L)'
;MPSDITFCSGGICTLKEHCLRFTGSAYGRIVSFGQPPYDFQSGKCEHFWDDRPDENQIRIRAFQIYEQNGRQQGKEWEDWMEAQRILIEEKRNR
;
A
#
# COMPACT_ATOMS: atom_id res chain seq x y z
N MET A 1 -9.58 -8.95 -3.09
CA MET A 1 -8.56 -9.96 -2.77
C MET A 1 -7.56 -10.03 -3.91
N PRO A 2 -6.24 -9.83 -3.69
CA PRO A 2 -5.27 -9.92 -4.76
C PRO A 2 -4.99 -11.40 -4.91
N SER A 3 -5.90 -12.09 -5.60
CA SER A 3 -5.94 -13.56 -5.66
C SER A 3 -4.72 -14.18 -6.33
N ASP A 4 -3.89 -13.37 -7.00
CA ASP A 4 -2.70 -13.78 -7.76
C ASP A 4 -1.45 -12.96 -7.38
N ILE A 5 -1.13 -12.88 -6.09
CA ILE A 5 0.13 -12.30 -5.62
C ILE A 5 1.06 -13.37 -5.03
N THR A 6 2.31 -13.40 -5.48
CA THR A 6 3.37 -14.14 -4.81
C THR A 6 3.91 -13.31 -3.65
N PHE A 7 3.68 -13.77 -2.42
CA PHE A 7 4.09 -13.08 -1.21
C PHE A 7 5.60 -13.15 -0.98
N CYS A 8 6.13 -12.16 -0.27
CA CYS A 8 7.53 -12.02 0.08
C CYS A 8 7.66 -11.81 1.58
N SER A 9 8.61 -12.51 2.22
CA SER A 9 8.90 -12.36 3.65
C SER A 9 9.56 -11.03 4.02
N GLY A 10 9.99 -10.24 3.03
CA GLY A 10 10.59 -8.92 3.21
C GLY A 10 12.04 -8.95 3.71
N GLY A 11 12.44 -9.89 4.58
CA GLY A 11 13.82 -10.00 5.07
C GLY A 11 14.43 -8.65 5.49
N ILE A 12 15.65 -8.38 5.02
CA ILE A 12 16.36 -7.11 5.21
C ILE A 12 16.13 -6.11 4.03
N CYS A 13 15.11 -6.32 3.20
CA CYS A 13 14.73 -5.39 2.13
C CYS A 13 14.24 -4.06 2.72
N THR A 14 14.75 -2.94 2.21
CA THR A 14 14.37 -1.58 2.64
C THR A 14 13.04 -1.11 2.04
N LEU A 15 12.57 -1.76 0.97
CA LEU A 15 11.31 -1.42 0.29
C LEU A 15 10.10 -2.15 0.86
N LYS A 16 10.29 -3.06 1.84
CA LYS A 16 9.25 -4.00 2.27
C LYS A 16 8.00 -3.30 2.82
N GLU A 17 8.15 -2.19 3.54
CA GLU A 17 7.03 -1.48 4.18
C GLU A 17 6.08 -0.80 3.18
N HIS A 18 6.50 -0.68 1.92
CA HIS A 18 5.72 -0.11 0.82
C HIS A 18 5.46 -1.12 -0.29
N CYS A 19 5.64 -2.42 -0.04
CA CYS A 19 5.51 -3.46 -1.05
C CYS A 19 4.31 -4.35 -0.77
N LEU A 20 3.32 -4.39 -1.67
CA LEU A 20 2.13 -5.24 -1.55
C LEU A 20 2.45 -6.72 -1.33
N ARG A 21 3.59 -7.21 -1.86
CA ARG A 21 4.01 -8.61 -1.65
C ARG A 21 4.37 -8.92 -0.20
N PHE A 22 4.73 -7.91 0.59
CA PHE A 22 5.01 -8.04 2.03
C PHE A 22 3.83 -7.56 2.88
N THR A 23 3.19 -6.45 2.48
CA THR A 23 2.15 -5.77 3.28
C THR A 23 0.73 -6.28 3.01
N GLY A 24 0.52 -7.03 1.94
CA GLY A 24 -0.79 -7.58 1.60
C GLY A 24 -1.29 -8.58 2.64
N SER A 25 -2.60 -8.61 2.84
CA SER A 25 -3.26 -9.58 3.72
C SER A 25 -3.40 -10.93 3.01
N ALA A 26 -2.79 -11.96 3.57
CA ALA A 26 -2.92 -13.34 3.11
C ALA A 26 -4.12 -14.04 3.79
N TYR A 27 -5.00 -14.66 3.00
CA TYR A 27 -6.07 -15.53 3.53
C TYR A 27 -6.04 -16.89 2.83
N GLY A 28 -6.06 -17.98 3.61
CA GLY A 28 -6.01 -19.34 3.07
C GLY A 28 -4.63 -19.76 2.57
N ARG A 29 -4.58 -20.52 1.48
CA ARG A 29 -3.32 -20.98 0.88
C ARG A 29 -2.68 -19.86 0.08
N ILE A 30 -1.40 -19.61 0.33
CA ILE A 30 -0.62 -18.60 -0.38
C ILE A 30 0.58 -19.21 -1.09
N VAL A 31 1.02 -18.54 -2.15
CA VAL A 31 2.32 -18.79 -2.79
C VAL A 31 3.29 -17.71 -2.31
N SER A 32 4.51 -18.10 -1.96
CA SER A 32 5.54 -17.16 -1.51
C SER A 32 6.87 -17.45 -2.18
N PHE A 33 7.69 -16.42 -2.31
CA PHE A 33 9.07 -16.56 -2.72
C PHE A 33 9.85 -17.32 -1.64
N GLY A 34 10.70 -18.26 -2.06
CA GLY A 34 11.59 -18.97 -1.12
C GLY A 34 12.62 -18.05 -0.46
N GLN A 35 13.04 -16.98 -1.15
CA GLN A 35 13.94 -15.93 -0.65
C GLN A 35 13.51 -14.55 -1.21
N PRO A 36 13.73 -13.43 -0.49
CA PRO A 36 13.41 -12.10 -1.01
C PRO A 36 14.16 -11.80 -2.31
N PRO A 37 13.47 -11.38 -3.39
CA PRO A 37 14.09 -11.08 -4.69
C PRO A 37 14.77 -9.69 -4.74
N TYR A 38 15.07 -9.11 -3.58
CA TYR A 38 15.70 -7.80 -3.48
C TYR A 38 17.20 -7.93 -3.69
N ASP A 39 17.73 -7.16 -4.63
CA ASP A 39 19.17 -7.06 -4.88
C ASP A 39 19.78 -5.96 -4.03
N PHE A 40 20.64 -6.35 -3.09
CA PHE A 40 21.36 -5.44 -2.21
C PHE A 40 22.44 -4.62 -2.90
N GLN A 41 23.00 -5.11 -4.01
CA GLN A 41 24.05 -4.40 -4.73
C GLN A 41 23.49 -3.21 -5.50
N SER A 42 22.35 -3.41 -6.17
CA SER A 42 21.68 -2.33 -6.92
C SER A 42 20.64 -1.56 -6.11
N GLY A 43 20.24 -2.07 -4.94
CA GLY A 43 19.22 -1.47 -4.09
C GLY A 43 17.79 -1.58 -4.67
N LYS A 44 17.57 -2.51 -5.60
CA LYS A 44 16.32 -2.64 -6.38
C LYS A 44 15.70 -4.02 -6.22
N CYS A 45 14.40 -4.10 -6.46
CA CYS A 45 13.67 -5.36 -6.55
C CYS A 45 12.77 -5.30 -7.78
N GLU A 46 12.97 -6.21 -8.73
CA GLU A 46 12.16 -6.28 -9.96
C GLU A 46 10.69 -6.63 -9.64
N HIS A 47 10.47 -7.35 -8.54
CA HIS A 47 9.14 -7.69 -8.06
C HIS A 47 8.56 -6.66 -7.08
N PHE A 48 9.18 -5.47 -6.94
CA PHE A 48 8.64 -4.42 -6.09
C PHE A 48 7.26 -3.99 -6.61
N TRP A 49 6.25 -4.03 -5.73
CA TRP A 49 4.90 -3.60 -6.04
C TRP A 49 4.47 -2.55 -5.05
N ASP A 50 4.57 -1.30 -5.47
CA ASP A 50 4.28 -0.15 -4.62
C ASP A 50 2.82 -0.17 -4.15
N ASP A 51 2.65 -0.18 -2.83
CA ASP A 51 1.34 -0.14 -2.18
C ASP A 51 0.87 1.30 -1.92
N ARG A 52 1.70 2.30 -2.19
CA ARG A 52 1.35 3.71 -1.98
C ARG A 52 0.32 4.16 -3.02
N PRO A 53 -0.74 4.88 -2.61
CA PRO A 53 -1.66 5.52 -3.54
C PRO A 53 -0.97 6.67 -4.27
N ASP A 54 -1.42 6.94 -5.51
CA ASP A 54 -0.97 8.14 -6.21
C ASP A 54 -1.63 9.40 -5.63
N GLU A 55 -1.00 10.54 -5.85
CA GLU A 55 -1.48 11.82 -5.31
C GLU A 55 -2.90 12.17 -5.78
N ASN A 56 -3.27 11.80 -7.01
CA ASN A 56 -4.61 12.06 -7.53
C ASN A 56 -5.66 11.20 -6.81
N GLN A 57 -5.36 9.93 -6.53
CA GLN A 57 -6.21 9.06 -5.73
C GLN A 57 -6.42 9.64 -4.33
N ILE A 58 -5.34 10.06 -3.66
CA ILE A 58 -5.44 10.67 -2.33
C ILE A 58 -6.28 11.93 -2.39
N ARG A 59 -6.03 12.82 -3.35
CA ARG A 59 -6.80 14.07 -3.53
C ARG A 59 -8.29 13.82 -3.71
N ILE A 60 -8.65 12.88 -4.60
CA ILE A 60 -10.06 12.54 -4.85
C ILE A 60 -10.70 11.97 -3.58
N ARG A 61 -10.01 11.05 -2.89
CA ARG A 61 -10.53 10.43 -1.67
C ARG A 61 -10.64 11.43 -0.50
N ALA A 62 -9.66 12.32 -0.36
CA ALA A 62 -9.66 13.38 0.64
C ALA A 62 -10.82 14.35 0.42
N PHE A 63 -11.09 14.74 -0.84
CA PHE A 63 -12.25 15.55 -1.19
C PHE A 63 -13.58 14.86 -0.81
N GLN A 64 -13.70 13.55 -1.05
CA GLN A 64 -14.88 12.80 -0.64
C GLN A 64 -15.06 12.79 0.89
N ILE A 65 -13.97 12.62 1.65
CA ILE A 65 -14.00 12.66 3.12
C ILE A 65 -14.41 14.06 3.60
N TYR A 66 -13.85 15.11 3.02
CA TYR A 66 -14.23 16.50 3.30
C TYR A 66 -15.73 16.75 3.10
N GLU A 67 -16.30 16.27 1.99
CA GLU A 67 -17.74 16.39 1.75
C GLU A 67 -18.58 15.59 2.77
N GLN A 68 -18.15 14.36 3.10
CA GLN A 68 -18.81 13.50 4.09
C GLN A 68 -18.79 14.11 5.51
N ASN A 69 -17.71 14.81 5.86
CA ASN A 69 -17.54 15.47 7.15
C ASN A 69 -18.28 16.81 7.25
N GLY A 70 -19.03 17.21 6.22
CA GLY A 70 -19.81 18.45 6.21
C GLY A 70 -18.98 19.68 5.87
N ARG A 71 -17.89 19.52 5.10
CA ARG A 71 -17.08 20.61 4.55
C ARG A 71 -16.39 21.47 5.61
N GLN A 72 -15.89 20.83 6.66
CA GLN A 72 -15.19 21.50 7.76
C GLN A 72 -13.86 22.08 7.27
N GLN A 73 -13.67 23.38 7.49
CA GLN A 73 -12.43 24.09 7.13
C GLN A 73 -11.33 23.78 8.16
N GLY A 74 -10.07 23.80 7.74
CA GLY A 74 -8.92 23.57 8.62
C GLY A 74 -8.66 22.10 8.96
N LYS A 75 -9.31 21.18 8.24
CA LYS A 75 -9.15 19.71 8.37
C LYS A 75 -8.55 19.06 7.13
N GLU A 76 -8.02 19.87 6.22
CA GLU A 76 -7.54 19.43 4.92
C GLU A 76 -6.40 18.41 5.06
N TRP A 77 -5.52 18.62 6.05
CA TRP A 77 -4.41 17.71 6.31
C TRP A 77 -4.88 16.39 6.93
N GLU A 78 -5.82 16.43 7.87
CA GLU A 78 -6.41 15.22 8.45
C GLU A 78 -7.19 14.41 7.40
N ASP A 79 -8.00 15.08 6.57
CA ASP A 79 -8.74 14.43 5.49
C ASP A 79 -7.78 13.79 4.46
N TRP A 80 -6.65 14.44 4.18
CA TRP A 80 -5.60 13.90 3.32
C TRP A 80 -4.93 12.65 3.90
N MET A 81 -4.50 12.71 5.17
CA MET A 81 -3.87 11.58 5.84
C MET A 81 -4.82 10.39 5.95
N GLU A 82 -6.09 10.65 6.26
CA GLU A 82 -7.11 9.59 6.36
C GLU A 82 -7.39 8.97 4.99
N ALA A 83 -7.49 9.77 3.93
CA ALA A 83 -7.60 9.28 2.55
C ALA A 83 -6.43 8.36 2.18
N GLN A 84 -5.20 8.78 2.49
CA GLN A 84 -4.01 7.98 2.23
C GLN A 84 -4.06 6.65 2.98
N ARG A 85 -4.41 6.67 4.27
CA ARG A 85 -4.52 5.48 5.13
C ARG A 85 -5.54 4.49 4.57
N ILE A 86 -6.75 4.97 4.24
CA ILE A 86 -7.82 4.15 3.68
C ILE A 86 -7.39 3.50 2.36
N LEU A 87 -6.79 4.26 1.45
CA LEU A 87 -6.37 3.73 0.14
C LEU A 87 -5.27 2.67 0.27
N ILE A 88 -4.32 2.83 1.20
CA ILE A 88 -3.29 1.82 1.50
C ILE A 88 -3.96 0.55 2.04
N GLU A 89 -4.87 0.69 2.99
CA GLU A 89 -5.58 -0.43 3.61
C GLU A 89 -6.44 -1.19 2.59
N GLU A 90 -7.16 -0.46 1.73
CA GLU A 90 -7.91 -1.02 0.61
C GLU A 90 -6.99 -1.81 -0.32
N LYS A 91 -5.85 -1.24 -0.74
CA LYS A 91 -4.88 -1.94 -1.60
C LYS A 91 -4.33 -3.22 -0.96
N ARG A 92 -4.05 -3.21 0.35
CA ARG A 92 -3.49 -4.37 1.07
C ARG A 92 -4.51 -5.49 1.28
N ASN A 93 -5.80 -5.17 1.32
CA ASN A 93 -6.89 -6.13 1.53
C ASN A 93 -7.61 -6.55 0.23
N ARG A 94 -7.37 -5.83 -0.87
CA ARG A 94 -8.01 -6.01 -2.18
C ARG A 94 -7.16 -6.80 -3.15
#